data_AF-A0A1I2MZE2-F1
#
_entry.id   AF-A0A1I2MZE2-F1
#
_cell.length_a   1.000
_cell.length_b   1.000
_cell.length_c   1.000
_cell.angle_alpha   90.00
_cell.angle_beta   90.00
_cell.angle_gamma   90.00
#
_symmetry.space_group_name_H-M   'P 1'
#
loop_
_entity.id
_entity.type
_entity.pdbx_description
1 polymer ?
#
loop_
_entity_poly.entity_id
_entity_poly.type
_entity_poly.pdbx_seq_one_letter_code
_entity_poly.pdbx_strand_id
1 'polypeptide(L)'
;MYVCAVNNLKILIMRLSNEFIKKDWGKIQNNAHNYMVLDIEHLGYSDDTDAFETGVYVINLYNTLRMVNSFFANAGIEKNIETSILGEMLNSFYTGKPFTDEKLEEMVILHNKIEALARSMHHISPLLMENAYIPTSVIMSLIGFNHCKQQKLSDIGKLGETEEEFYKLGERLFEGEITVKEFRKLGLDMLDTQSSSVS
;
A
#
# COMPACT_ATOMS: atom_id res chain seq x y z
N MET A 1 18.85 -10.17 4.51
CA MET A 1 17.72 -9.40 5.04
C MET A 1 17.98 -7.90 4.83
N TYR A 2 17.07 -7.16 4.21
CA TYR A 2 17.16 -5.71 4.04
C TYR A 2 16.30 -5.10 5.15
N VAL A 3 16.83 -4.10 5.85
CA VAL A 3 16.05 -3.36 6.84
C VAL A 3 15.86 -1.95 6.32
N CYS A 4 14.62 -1.53 6.23
CA CYS A 4 14.29 -0.14 5.99
C CYS A 4 14.32 0.55 7.36
N ALA A 5 15.40 1.28 7.62
CA ALA A 5 15.51 2.14 8.77
C ALA A 5 15.17 3.57 8.34
N VAL A 6 14.16 4.16 8.99
CA VAL A 6 13.75 5.53 8.72
C VAL A 6 14.20 6.40 9.87
N ASN A 7 15.17 7.27 9.62
CA ASN A 7 15.61 8.28 10.59
C ASN A 7 15.48 9.67 9.95
N ASN A 8 14.69 10.56 10.58
CA ASN A 8 14.56 11.97 10.23
C ASN A 8 14.52 12.26 8.71
N LEU A 9 13.50 11.75 8.01
CA LEU A 9 13.26 11.97 6.57
C LEU A 9 14.29 11.37 5.61
N LYS A 10 15.26 10.59 6.08
CA LYS A 10 16.12 9.76 5.22
C LYS A 10 15.71 8.30 5.32
N ILE A 11 15.25 7.75 4.20
CA ILE A 11 15.10 6.31 4.02
C ILE A 11 16.50 5.76 3.77
N LEU A 12 17.01 4.99 4.71
CA LEU A 12 18.24 4.23 4.52
C LEU A 12 17.84 2.78 4.30
N ILE A 13 17.81 2.36 3.03
CA ILE A 13 17.65 0.95 2.68
C ILE A 13 19.02 0.31 2.84
N MET A 14 19.23 -0.38 3.95
CA MET A 14 20.48 -1.08 4.21
C MET A 14 20.31 -2.57 4.00
N ARG A 15 21.23 -3.18 3.24
CA ARG A 15 21.45 -4.61 3.32
C ARG A 15 22.12 -4.89 4.67
N LEU A 16 21.38 -5.47 5.61
CA LEU A 16 21.95 -5.86 6.90
C LEU A 16 22.37 -7.32 6.84
N SER A 17 23.57 -7.62 7.32
CA SER A 17 24.00 -9.00 7.51
C SER A 17 23.16 -9.65 8.62
N ASN A 18 22.97 -10.97 8.56
CA ASN A 18 22.25 -11.71 9.60
C ASN A 18 22.88 -11.53 10.99
N GLU A 19 24.19 -11.27 11.05
CA GLU A 19 24.89 -10.96 12.30
C GLU A 19 24.51 -9.60 12.89
N PHE A 20 24.33 -8.58 12.04
CA PHE A 20 23.91 -7.24 12.49
C PHE A 20 22.50 -7.28 13.08
N ILE A 21 21.58 -8.00 12.43
CA ILE A 21 20.20 -8.12 12.87
C ILE A 21 20.13 -8.83 14.22
N LYS A 22 20.83 -9.96 14.38
CA LYS A 22 20.87 -10.67 15.67
C LYS A 22 21.44 -9.80 16.80
N LYS A 23 22.41 -8.94 16.50
CA LYS A 23 23.04 -8.05 17.47
C LYS A 23 22.14 -6.92 17.94
N ASP A 24 21.35 -6.31 17.04
CA ASP A 24 20.52 -5.16 17.34
C ASP A 24 18.99 -5.47 17.38
N TRP A 25 18.59 -6.74 17.27
CA TRP A 25 17.19 -7.19 17.28
C TRP A 25 16.37 -6.65 18.47
N GLY A 26 16.96 -6.64 19.66
CA GLY A 26 16.30 -6.11 20.85
C GLY A 26 15.97 -4.62 20.74
N LYS A 27 16.81 -3.82 20.06
CA LYS A 27 16.54 -2.39 19.81
C LYS A 27 15.48 -2.20 18.74
N ILE A 28 15.47 -3.06 17.72
CA ILE A 28 14.47 -3.06 16.64
C ILE A 28 13.09 -3.42 17.23
N GLN A 29 12.99 -4.45 18.06
CA GLN A 29 11.74 -4.83 18.74
C GLN A 29 11.22 -3.72 19.67
N ASN A 30 12.10 -3.12 20.47
CA ASN A 30 11.73 -2.05 21.40
C ASN A 30 11.38 -0.73 20.70
N ASN A 31 11.70 -0.59 19.42
CA ASN A 31 11.38 0.57 18.59
C ASN A 31 10.69 0.13 17.28
N ALA A 32 9.84 -0.90 17.32
CA ALA A 32 9.25 -1.49 16.11
C ALA A 32 8.48 -0.46 15.26
N HIS A 33 8.02 0.63 15.85
CA HIS A 33 7.36 1.76 15.19
C HIS A 33 8.32 2.68 14.39
N ASN A 34 9.64 2.50 14.50
CA ASN A 34 10.67 3.27 13.79
C ASN A 34 11.42 2.44 12.72
N TYR A 35 11.17 1.13 12.65
CA TYR A 35 11.88 0.21 11.75
C TYR A 35 10.88 -0.70 11.04
N MET A 36 10.99 -0.81 9.72
CA MET A 36 10.29 -1.83 8.96
C MET A 36 11.33 -2.87 8.48
N VAL A 37 11.23 -4.09 9.01
CA VAL A 37 12.12 -5.20 8.65
C VAL A 37 11.47 -5.96 7.51
N LEU A 38 12.12 -5.93 6.33
CA LEU A 38 11.70 -6.74 5.19
C LEU A 38 12.56 -8.01 5.19
N ASP A 39 11.95 -9.13 5.57
CA ASP A 39 12.61 -10.43 5.43
C ASP A 39 12.67 -10.85 3.96
N ILE A 40 13.78 -10.49 3.34
CA ILE A 40 14.10 -10.82 1.96
C ILE A 40 14.92 -12.11 1.82
N GLU A 41 15.17 -12.87 2.90
CA GLU A 41 15.91 -14.14 2.79
C GLU A 41 15.17 -15.17 1.91
N HIS A 42 13.86 -14.95 1.72
CA HIS A 42 13.00 -15.66 0.76
C HIS A 42 12.58 -14.82 -0.44
N LEU A 43 12.99 -13.55 -0.51
CA LEU A 43 12.69 -12.67 -1.64
C LEU A 43 13.85 -12.74 -2.64
N GLY A 44 13.73 -13.67 -3.59
CA GLY A 44 14.60 -13.76 -4.75
C GLY A 44 14.35 -12.61 -5.72
N TYR A 45 14.72 -11.38 -5.37
CA TYR A 45 14.68 -10.27 -6.31
C TYR A 45 16.02 -10.16 -7.03
N SER A 46 16.02 -10.51 -8.31
CA SER A 46 17.00 -9.96 -9.25
C SER A 46 16.43 -8.91 -10.20
N ASP A 47 15.12 -8.86 -10.53
CA ASP A 47 14.69 -8.00 -11.67
C ASP A 47 13.25 -7.40 -11.62
N ASP A 48 12.47 -7.52 -10.53
CA ASP A 48 11.08 -7.00 -10.48
C ASP A 48 11.02 -5.60 -9.83
N THR A 49 11.32 -4.56 -10.62
CA THR A 49 11.33 -3.14 -10.20
C THR A 49 9.96 -2.61 -9.83
N ASP A 50 8.90 -3.15 -10.41
CA ASP A 50 7.57 -2.55 -10.38
C ASP A 50 6.81 -2.98 -9.11
N ALA A 51 7.00 -4.23 -8.68
CA ALA A 51 6.58 -4.68 -7.36
C ALA A 51 7.31 -3.91 -6.25
N PHE A 52 8.58 -3.58 -6.46
CA PHE A 52 9.37 -2.76 -5.54
C PHE A 52 8.85 -1.32 -5.46
N GLU A 53 8.56 -0.67 -6.59
CA GLU A 53 7.96 0.67 -6.63
C GLU A 53 6.62 0.73 -5.89
N THR A 54 5.75 -0.25 -6.12
CA THR A 54 4.45 -0.37 -5.42
C THR A 54 4.65 -0.50 -3.89
N GLY A 55 5.65 -1.27 -3.47
CA GLY A 55 6.03 -1.38 -2.06
C GLY A 55 6.53 -0.06 -1.47
N VAL A 56 7.29 0.74 -2.22
CA VAL A 56 7.78 2.05 -1.79
C VAL A 56 6.62 3.02 -1.52
N TYR A 57 5.57 3.02 -2.35
CA TYR A 57 4.38 3.85 -2.10
C TYR A 57 3.72 3.55 -0.74
N VAL A 58 3.52 2.27 -0.42
CA VAL A 58 2.92 1.89 0.87
C VAL A 58 3.81 2.25 2.05
N ILE A 59 5.13 2.15 1.91
CA ILE A 59 6.09 2.59 2.92
C ILE A 59 6.02 4.11 3.12
N ASN A 60 5.91 4.89 2.03
CA ASN A 60 5.78 6.34 2.10
C ASN A 60 4.46 6.76 2.77
N LEU A 61 3.36 6.07 2.46
CA LEU A 61 2.08 6.28 3.12
C LEU A 61 2.18 5.97 4.62
N TYR A 62 2.78 4.85 5.01
CA TYR A 62 3.03 4.51 6.42
C TYR A 62 3.78 5.62 7.15
N ASN A 63 4.86 6.14 6.54
CA ASN A 63 5.65 7.22 7.12
C ASN A 63 4.84 8.50 7.31
N THR A 64 4.03 8.86 6.31
CA THR A 64 3.13 10.02 6.37
C THR A 64 2.15 9.88 7.53
N LEU A 65 1.47 8.74 7.66
CA LEU A 65 0.49 8.52 8.73
C LEU A 65 1.16 8.46 10.12
N ARG A 66 2.38 7.94 10.21
CA ARG A 66 3.17 7.98 11.45
C ARG A 66 3.49 9.41 11.88
N MET A 67 3.84 10.28 10.92
CA MET A 67 4.05 11.70 11.19
C MET A 67 2.77 12.40 11.64
N VAL A 68 1.63 12.09 11.01
CA VAL A 68 0.31 12.59 11.43
C VAL A 68 -0.03 12.16 12.85
N ASN A 69 0.15 10.88 13.19
CA ASN A 69 -0.07 10.38 14.55
C ASN A 69 0.84 11.08 15.58
N SER A 70 2.10 11.33 15.22
CA SER A 70 3.04 12.08 16.08
C SER A 70 2.59 13.52 16.28
N PHE A 71 2.08 14.17 15.23
CA PHE A 71 1.50 15.51 15.30
C PHE A 71 0.27 15.54 16.22
N PHE A 72 -0.64 14.57 16.09
CA PHE A 72 -1.80 14.45 16.97
C PHE A 72 -1.41 14.27 18.43
N ALA A 73 -0.47 13.37 18.72
CA ALA A 73 0.03 13.16 20.08
C ALA A 73 0.63 14.45 20.68
N ASN A 74 1.48 15.16 19.92
CA ASN A 74 2.10 16.40 20.37
C ASN A 74 1.09 17.54 20.56
N ALA A 75 -0.01 17.54 19.81
CA ALA A 75 -1.10 18.50 19.93
C ALA A 75 -2.14 18.12 21.01
N GLY A 76 -1.96 16.98 21.71
CA GLY A 76 -2.94 16.48 22.69
C GLY A 76 -4.25 16.00 22.07
N ILE A 77 -4.26 15.68 20.77
CA ILE A 77 -5.42 15.15 20.06
C ILE A 77 -5.45 13.63 20.26
N GLU A 78 -6.48 13.12 20.94
CA GLU A 78 -6.73 11.69 21.11
C GLU A 78 -7.24 11.03 19.81
N LYS A 79 -6.44 11.09 18.76
CA LYS A 79 -6.66 10.39 17.50
C LYS A 79 -5.43 9.56 17.15
N ASN A 80 -5.66 8.33 16.73
CA ASN A 80 -4.63 7.44 16.22
C ASN A 80 -5.13 6.75 14.95
N ILE A 81 -4.31 6.80 13.91
CA ILE A 81 -4.55 6.10 12.65
C ILE A 81 -3.86 4.74 12.77
N GLU A 82 -4.66 3.69 12.76
CA GLU A 82 -4.15 2.32 12.70
C GLU A 82 -3.51 2.06 11.34
N THR A 83 -2.30 1.52 11.34
CA THR A 83 -1.49 1.29 10.13
C THR A 83 -1.13 -0.18 9.91
N SER A 84 -1.68 -1.09 10.71
CA SER A 84 -1.46 -2.55 10.64
C SER A 84 -1.72 -3.11 9.24
N ILE A 85 -2.82 -2.68 8.62
CA ILE A 85 -3.24 -3.10 7.27
C ILE A 85 -2.21 -2.75 6.18
N LEU A 86 -1.36 -1.73 6.38
CA LEU A 86 -0.29 -1.40 5.43
C LEU A 86 0.79 -2.48 5.39
N GLY A 87 1.06 -3.16 6.51
CA GLY A 87 1.94 -4.32 6.53
C GLY A 87 1.37 -5.50 5.75
N GLU A 88 0.05 -5.72 5.84
CA GLU A 88 -0.64 -6.73 5.04
C GLU A 88 -0.59 -6.39 3.55
N MET A 89 -0.71 -5.11 3.16
CA MET A 89 -0.60 -4.69 1.76
C MET A 89 0.76 -5.06 1.17
N LEU A 90 1.84 -4.77 1.91
CA LEU A 90 3.20 -5.15 1.50
C LEU A 90 3.32 -6.67 1.33
N ASN A 91 2.81 -7.44 2.30
CA ASN A 91 2.82 -8.90 2.21
C ASN A 91 2.02 -9.41 1.00
N SER A 92 0.87 -8.80 0.69
CA SER A 92 0.07 -9.12 -0.49
C SER A 92 0.85 -8.91 -1.78
N PHE A 93 1.57 -7.79 -1.92
CA PHE A 93 2.37 -7.51 -3.12
C PHE A 93 3.54 -8.47 -3.28
N TYR A 94 4.29 -8.68 -2.20
CA TYR A 94 5.48 -9.53 -2.26
C TYR A 94 5.15 -11.03 -2.41
N THR A 95 3.96 -11.45 -1.99
CA THR A 95 3.52 -12.86 -2.14
C THR A 95 2.60 -13.08 -3.34
N GLY A 96 2.13 -12.01 -3.99
CA GLY A 96 1.10 -12.07 -5.02
C GLY A 96 -0.26 -12.58 -4.53
N LYS A 97 -0.47 -12.70 -3.22
CA LYS A 97 -1.72 -13.18 -2.62
C LYS A 97 -2.69 -12.01 -2.47
N PRO A 98 -3.88 -12.05 -3.08
CA PRO A 98 -4.87 -11.00 -2.89
C PRO A 98 -5.39 -10.98 -1.45
N PHE A 99 -5.92 -9.83 -1.04
CA PHE A 99 -6.63 -9.68 0.24
C PHE A 99 -7.87 -10.56 0.31
N THR A 100 -8.32 -10.89 1.52
CA THR A 100 -9.69 -11.38 1.76
C THR A 100 -10.68 -10.21 1.76
N ASP A 101 -11.98 -10.50 1.75
CA ASP A 101 -12.99 -9.42 1.77
C ASP A 101 -12.89 -8.60 3.05
N GLU A 102 -12.63 -9.24 4.18
CA GLU A 102 -12.44 -8.56 5.46
C GLU A 102 -11.23 -7.61 5.42
N LYS A 103 -10.13 -8.03 4.79
CA LYS A 103 -8.95 -7.17 4.61
C LYS A 103 -9.17 -6.03 3.63
N LEU A 104 -10.01 -6.22 2.61
CA LEU A 104 -10.43 -5.14 1.73
C LEU A 104 -11.33 -4.14 2.48
N GLU A 105 -12.22 -4.60 3.36
CA GLU A 105 -13.03 -3.72 4.23
C GLU A 105 -12.14 -2.89 5.17
N GLU A 106 -11.14 -3.50 5.81
CA GLU A 106 -10.14 -2.79 6.61
C GLU A 106 -9.39 -1.71 5.79
N MET A 107 -9.04 -2.03 4.54
CA MET A 107 -8.41 -1.08 3.61
C MET A 107 -9.34 0.10 3.28
N VAL A 108 -10.62 -0.14 3.01
CA VAL A 108 -11.62 0.92 2.75
C VAL A 108 -11.76 1.85 3.95
N ILE A 109 -11.80 1.29 5.16
CA ILE A 109 -11.84 2.08 6.39
C ILE A 109 -10.59 2.97 6.51
N LEU A 110 -9.41 2.43 6.21
CA LEU A 110 -8.18 3.21 6.20
C LEU A 110 -8.21 4.30 5.11
N HIS A 111 -8.62 3.96 3.89
CA HIS A 111 -8.75 4.91 2.78
C HIS A 111 -9.60 6.12 3.18
N ASN A 112 -10.81 5.87 3.70
CA ASN A 112 -11.75 6.93 4.06
C ASN A 112 -11.20 7.81 5.20
N LYS A 113 -10.42 7.22 6.13
CA LYS A 113 -9.71 7.99 7.16
C LYS A 113 -8.64 8.89 6.54
N ILE A 114 -7.81 8.35 5.64
CA ILE A 114 -6.77 9.10 4.94
C ILE A 114 -7.37 10.27 4.15
N GLU A 115 -8.43 10.02 3.40
CA GLU A 115 -9.10 11.03 2.58
C GLU A 115 -9.73 12.14 3.46
N ALA A 116 -10.39 11.77 4.56
CA ALA A 116 -10.90 12.74 5.53
C ALA A 116 -9.78 13.58 6.16
N LEU A 117 -8.61 12.98 6.43
CA LEU A 117 -7.44 13.68 6.93
C LEU A 117 -6.86 14.62 5.89
N ALA A 118 -6.69 14.16 4.64
CA ALA A 118 -6.19 14.96 3.54
C ALA A 118 -7.04 16.22 3.35
N ARG A 119 -8.38 16.07 3.31
CA ARG A 119 -9.32 17.20 3.25
C ARG A 119 -9.16 18.16 4.44
N SER A 120 -9.00 17.63 5.63
CA SER A 120 -8.89 18.43 6.86
C SER A 120 -7.55 19.16 7.00
N MET A 121 -6.47 18.56 6.48
CA MET A 121 -5.10 19.05 6.65
C MET A 121 -4.55 19.77 5.42
N HIS A 122 -5.27 19.78 4.30
CA HIS A 122 -4.84 20.41 3.05
C HIS A 122 -4.39 21.86 3.23
N HIS A 123 -5.05 22.62 4.11
CA HIS A 123 -4.71 24.03 4.38
C HIS A 123 -3.60 24.21 5.43
N ILE A 124 -3.21 23.15 6.12
CA ILE A 124 -2.25 23.20 7.24
C ILE A 124 -0.87 22.74 6.77
N SER A 125 -0.81 21.64 6.01
CA SER A 125 0.45 21.11 5.49
C SER A 125 0.22 20.38 4.17
N PRO A 126 0.17 21.12 3.04
CA PRO A 126 -0.01 20.52 1.71
C PRO A 126 1.04 19.45 1.40
N LEU A 127 2.31 19.70 1.75
CA LEU A 127 3.42 18.78 1.52
C LEU A 127 3.32 17.48 2.32
N LEU A 128 2.66 17.49 3.48
CA LEU A 128 2.44 16.28 4.25
C LEU A 128 1.37 15.40 3.61
N MET A 129 0.41 16.01 2.92
CA MET A 129 -0.77 15.32 2.36
C MET A 129 -0.59 14.91 0.89
N GLU A 130 0.46 15.35 0.21
CA GLU A 130 0.74 15.00 -1.19
C GLU A 130 0.83 13.48 -1.43
N ASN A 131 1.29 12.73 -0.43
CA ASN A 131 1.41 11.27 -0.48
C ASN A 131 0.32 10.54 0.34
N ALA A 132 -0.70 11.26 0.81
CA ALA A 132 -1.75 10.70 1.66
C ALA A 132 -2.91 10.16 0.81
N TYR A 133 -2.62 9.15 -0.02
CA TYR A 133 -3.64 8.38 -0.75
C TYR A 133 -3.15 6.96 -1.03
N ILE A 134 -4.09 6.07 -1.36
CA ILE A 134 -3.79 4.70 -1.79
C ILE A 134 -3.96 4.67 -3.32
N PRO A 135 -2.89 4.49 -4.11
CA PRO A 135 -2.99 4.48 -5.58
C PRO A 135 -3.91 3.38 -6.11
N THR A 136 -4.54 3.63 -7.26
CA THR A 136 -5.40 2.65 -7.94
C THR A 136 -4.67 1.33 -8.22
N SER A 137 -3.41 1.39 -8.67
CA SER A 137 -2.55 0.23 -8.93
C SER A 137 -2.31 -0.65 -7.68
N VAL A 138 -2.24 -0.02 -6.50
CA VAL A 138 -2.17 -0.70 -5.21
C VAL A 138 -3.48 -1.44 -4.96
N ILE A 139 -4.63 -0.78 -5.11
CA ILE A 139 -5.96 -1.39 -4.91
C ILE A 139 -6.21 -2.56 -5.88
N MET A 140 -5.84 -2.39 -7.15
CA MET A 140 -5.88 -3.44 -8.18
C MET A 140 -5.07 -4.66 -7.74
N SER A 141 -3.86 -4.45 -7.24
CA SER A 141 -3.00 -5.53 -6.73
C SER A 141 -3.64 -6.28 -5.56
N LEU A 142 -4.30 -5.56 -4.64
CA LEU A 142 -4.96 -6.16 -3.47
C LEU A 142 -6.14 -7.06 -3.84
N ILE A 143 -6.85 -6.78 -4.93
CA ILE A 143 -7.99 -7.62 -5.36
C ILE A 143 -7.58 -8.82 -6.23
N GLY A 144 -6.34 -8.82 -6.76
CA GLY A 144 -5.81 -9.92 -7.58
C GLY A 144 -5.36 -9.56 -9.00
N PHE A 145 -5.27 -8.28 -9.35
CA PHE A 145 -4.50 -7.80 -10.50
C PHE A 145 -3.03 -7.71 -10.09
N ASN A 146 -2.38 -8.85 -9.88
CA ASN A 146 -0.94 -8.82 -9.61
C ASN A 146 -0.16 -8.22 -10.79
N HIS A 147 1.09 -7.86 -10.53
CA HIS A 147 1.93 -7.15 -11.50
C HIS A 147 1.98 -7.85 -12.87
N CYS A 148 2.10 -9.18 -12.93
CA CYS A 148 2.09 -9.93 -14.19
C CYS A 148 0.82 -9.68 -15.03
N LYS A 149 -0.36 -9.55 -14.41
CA LYS A 149 -1.60 -9.24 -15.13
C LYS A 149 -1.64 -7.78 -15.59
N GLN A 150 -1.16 -6.84 -14.77
CA GLN A 150 -1.07 -5.43 -15.14
C GLN A 150 -0.09 -5.23 -16.32
N GLN A 151 1.06 -5.93 -16.30
CA GLN A 151 2.02 -5.90 -17.40
C GLN A 151 1.40 -6.43 -18.69
N LYS A 152 0.66 -7.52 -18.65
CA LYS A 152 -0.05 -8.03 -19.84
C LYS A 152 -1.03 -7.04 -20.43
N LEU A 153 -1.77 -6.31 -19.59
CA LEU A 153 -2.67 -5.24 -20.02
C LEU A 153 -1.88 -4.05 -20.61
N SER A 154 -0.71 -3.75 -20.04
CA SER A 154 0.19 -2.70 -20.52
C SER A 154 0.74 -3.05 -21.91
N ASP A 155 1.19 -4.29 -22.10
CA ASP A 155 1.77 -4.80 -23.35
C ASP A 155 0.78 -4.73 -24.52
N ILE A 156 -0.53 -4.86 -24.24
CA ILE A 156 -1.61 -4.74 -25.24
C ILE A 156 -2.22 -3.33 -25.30
N GLY A 157 -1.66 -2.35 -24.58
CA GLY A 157 -2.10 -0.95 -24.60
C GLY A 157 -3.43 -0.68 -23.89
N LYS A 158 -3.91 -1.60 -23.05
CA LYS A 158 -5.21 -1.51 -22.36
C LYS A 158 -5.13 -1.15 -20.89
N LEU A 159 -3.93 -1.05 -20.32
CA LEU A 159 -3.75 -0.76 -18.89
C LEU A 159 -4.40 0.57 -18.50
N GLY A 160 -4.17 1.65 -19.27
CA GLY A 160 -4.73 2.96 -18.94
C GLY A 160 -6.26 3.01 -18.94
N GLU A 161 -6.91 2.39 -19.93
CA GLU A 161 -8.38 2.27 -19.97
C GLU A 161 -8.90 1.46 -18.78
N THR A 162 -8.21 0.35 -18.46
CA THR A 162 -8.58 -0.50 -17.34
C THR A 162 -8.40 0.23 -16.01
N GLU A 163 -7.33 1.01 -15.84
CA GLU A 163 -7.09 1.83 -14.65
C GLU A 163 -8.15 2.92 -14.48
N GLU A 164 -8.61 3.56 -15.56
CA GLU A 164 -9.68 4.55 -15.50
C GLU A 164 -11.02 3.93 -15.11
N GLU A 165 -11.39 2.80 -15.72
CA GLU A 165 -12.60 2.06 -15.34
C GLU A 165 -12.52 1.56 -13.90
N PHE A 166 -11.34 1.11 -13.48
CA PHE A 166 -11.13 0.60 -12.13
C PHE A 166 -11.17 1.72 -11.09
N TYR A 167 -10.65 2.89 -11.44
CA TYR A 167 -10.77 4.10 -10.62
C TYR A 167 -12.24 4.45 -10.36
N LYS A 168 -13.09 4.47 -11.42
CA LYS A 168 -14.53 4.70 -11.29
C LYS A 168 -15.20 3.62 -10.42
N LEU A 169 -14.79 2.36 -10.55
CA LEU A 169 -15.29 1.28 -9.71
C LEU A 169 -14.89 1.48 -8.24
N GLY A 170 -13.68 1.98 -7.99
CA GLY A 170 -13.19 2.36 -6.67
C GLY A 170 -14.00 3.49 -6.04
N GLU A 171 -14.32 4.55 -6.80
CA GLU A 171 -15.16 5.66 -6.32
C GLU A 171 -16.51 5.15 -5.80
N ARG A 172 -17.17 4.26 -6.56
CA ARG A 172 -18.44 3.65 -6.15
C ARG A 172 -18.33 2.84 -4.85
N LEU A 173 -17.20 2.17 -4.63
CA LEU A 173 -16.93 1.49 -3.36
C LEU A 173 -16.76 2.48 -2.22
N PHE A 174 -15.97 3.54 -2.41
CA PHE A 174 -15.67 4.52 -1.36
C PHE A 174 -16.88 5.39 -1.00
N GLU A 175 -17.77 5.64 -1.95
CA GLU A 175 -19.07 6.30 -1.75
C GLU A 175 -20.13 5.38 -1.12
N GLY A 176 -19.83 4.07 -1.01
CA GLY A 176 -20.73 3.07 -0.44
C GLY A 176 -21.87 2.65 -1.36
N GLU A 177 -21.76 2.92 -2.67
CA GLU A 177 -22.74 2.48 -3.67
C GLU A 177 -22.70 0.96 -3.91
N ILE A 178 -21.53 0.36 -3.71
CA ILE A 178 -21.30 -1.08 -3.85
C ILE A 178 -20.57 -1.65 -2.64
N THR A 179 -20.80 -2.91 -2.36
CA THR A 179 -20.10 -3.65 -1.30
C THR A 179 -18.69 -4.07 -1.75
N VAL A 180 -17.81 -4.40 -0.80
CA VAL A 180 -16.48 -4.97 -1.08
C VAL A 180 -16.57 -6.24 -1.93
N LYS A 181 -17.60 -7.07 -1.70
CA LYS A 181 -17.83 -8.30 -2.48
C LYS A 181 -18.16 -8.00 -3.94
N GLU A 182 -19.04 -7.02 -4.16
CA GLU A 182 -19.38 -6.57 -5.52
C GLU A 182 -18.18 -5.91 -6.19
N PHE A 183 -17.44 -5.06 -5.47
CA PHE A 183 -16.21 -4.45 -5.96
C PHE A 183 -15.19 -5.48 -6.42
N ARG A 184 -14.88 -6.49 -5.59
CA ARG A 184 -13.95 -7.56 -5.98
C ARG A 184 -14.45 -8.30 -7.21
N LYS A 185 -15.72 -8.69 -7.22
CA LYS A 185 -16.30 -9.45 -8.34
C LYS A 185 -16.21 -8.66 -9.64
N LEU A 186 -16.71 -7.42 -9.64
CA LEU A 186 -16.69 -6.55 -10.81
C LEU A 186 -15.26 -6.26 -11.27
N GLY A 187 -14.33 -6.02 -10.34
CA GLY A 187 -12.93 -5.83 -10.64
C GLY A 187 -12.31 -7.04 -11.34
N LEU A 188 -12.55 -8.25 -10.82
CA LEU A 188 -12.07 -9.48 -11.45
C LEU A 188 -12.72 -9.75 -12.82
N ASP A 189 -14.02 -9.47 -12.97
CA ASP A 189 -14.72 -9.63 -14.26
C ASP A 189 -14.12 -8.69 -15.34
N MET A 190 -13.62 -7.51 -14.96
CA MET A 190 -12.90 -6.61 -15.86
C MET A 190 -11.58 -7.22 -16.39
N LEU A 191 -10.85 -8.00 -15.58
CA LEU A 191 -9.67 -8.74 -16.07
C LEU A 191 -10.04 -9.72 -17.17
N ASP A 192 -11.06 -10.52 -16.92
CA ASP A 192 -11.42 -11.64 -17.78
C ASP A 192 -11.96 -11.13 -19.12
N THR A 193 -12.70 -10.03 -19.10
CA THR A 193 -13.25 -9.38 -20.31
C THR A 193 -12.14 -8.78 -21.17
N GLN A 194 -11.19 -8.07 -20.57
CA GLN A 194 -10.08 -7.45 -21.31
C GLN A 194 -9.07 -8.49 -21.82
N SER A 195 -8.86 -9.58 -21.08
CA SER A 195 -8.01 -10.71 -21.51
C SER A 195 -8.61 -11.51 -22.67
N SER A 196 -9.95 -11.61 -22.75
CA SER A 196 -10.67 -12.36 -23.80
C SER A 196 -10.82 -11.59 -25.11
N SER A 197 -10.60 -10.27 -25.10
CA SER A 197 -10.68 -9.43 -26.30
C SER A 197 -9.47 -9.55 -27.25
N VAL A 198 -8.54 -10.45 -26.95
CA VAL A 198 -7.26 -10.65 -27.65
C VAL A 198 -7.12 -12.08 -28.23
N SER A 199 -8.11 -12.95 -28.02
CA SER A 199 -8.20 -14.28 -28.65
C SER A 199 -9.05 -14.25 -29.91
#